data_AF-A0A2N9W4U8-F1
#
_entry.id   AF-A0A2N9W4U8-F1
#
_cell.length_a   1.000
_cell.length_b   1.000
_cell.length_c   1.000
_cell.angle_alpha   90.00
_cell.angle_beta   90.00
_cell.angle_gamma   90.00
#
_symmetry.space_group_name_H-M   'P 1'
#
loop_
_entity.id
_entity.type
_entity.pdbx_description
1 polymer ?
#
loop_
_entity_poly.entity_id
_entity_poly.type
_entity_poly.pdbx_seq_one_letter_code
_entity_poly.pdbx_strand_id
1 'polypeptide(L)'
;MPRLKNIQNRPRNTEVSAIEDEISTLTNKRADIDARKAAALRAADEAREQRKLALIDSADTSIDQFNQEIARWEGEVSTYDSVVAEIDQLMFSARERLQAAQAADQRAKNAGTLDKIADDIEKFAQDLDAALKPVGVIISKMRKTLPEDLAVYNQGARPDGREERHGHASAREIVSALLAESIAHVAPETFDYGVNFKRQSALFRVDITDAWPGVRIERSEVPAPASEAARLLVIDRLRNRAKAIRQGKAPAEILGTPIYTPVVQQPETHVRLFVVKNFSYIKDELGRLTLEAKNSTIDLDVAVAKAAIEMGYALRLDTDEGKQAHDAHQESLKVYRPHNSSLSREDCEPLGNVFGFKLSDQPSGWELSSASPRGGRTPDGTVINPERRIPEFSSEAD
;
A
#
# COMPACT_ATOMS: atom_id res chain seq x y z
N MET A 1 33.98 -4.44 55.62
CA MET A 1 32.66 -4.71 55.01
C MET A 1 32.85 -5.20 53.58
N PRO A 2 32.24 -6.33 53.19
CA PRO A 2 32.47 -6.95 51.90
C PRO A 2 31.70 -6.24 50.77
N ARG A 3 32.35 -6.22 49.59
CA ARG A 3 31.88 -5.70 48.31
C ARG A 3 30.60 -6.41 47.86
N LEU A 4 29.51 -5.65 47.66
CA LEU A 4 28.41 -6.12 46.82
C LEU A 4 28.80 -5.89 45.36
N LYS A 5 28.91 -7.02 44.66
CA LYS A 5 29.35 -7.14 43.28
C LYS A 5 28.44 -6.33 42.37
N ASN A 6 29.07 -5.55 41.50
CA ASN A 6 28.53 -5.16 40.21
C ASN A 6 27.90 -6.41 39.56
N ILE A 7 26.58 -6.47 39.55
CA ILE A 7 25.84 -7.30 38.61
C ILE A 7 25.99 -6.57 37.28
N GLN A 8 27.14 -6.78 36.64
CA GLN A 8 27.29 -6.47 35.22
C GLN A 8 26.19 -7.26 34.52
N ASN A 9 25.25 -6.52 33.93
CA ASN A 9 24.36 -6.96 32.87
C ASN A 9 25.15 -7.87 31.91
N ARG A 10 25.02 -9.19 32.09
CA ARG A 10 25.38 -10.12 31.03
C ARG A 10 24.40 -9.86 29.89
N PRO A 11 24.86 -9.52 28.68
CA PRO A 11 23.95 -9.43 27.53
C PRO A 11 23.23 -10.78 27.40
N ARG A 12 21.92 -10.72 27.12
CA ARG A 12 21.13 -11.92 26.81
C ARG A 12 21.88 -12.69 25.73
N ASN A 13 22.16 -13.95 26.01
CA ASN A 13 22.88 -14.87 25.14
C ASN A 13 22.03 -15.14 23.88
N THR A 14 22.07 -14.23 22.91
CA THR A 14 21.40 -14.37 21.62
C THR A 14 22.26 -15.25 20.72
N GLU A 15 21.63 -15.94 19.76
CA GLU A 15 22.35 -16.74 18.76
C GLU A 15 23.42 -15.92 18.03
N VAL A 16 23.12 -14.65 17.70
CA VAL A 16 24.08 -13.69 17.13
C VAL A 16 25.30 -13.50 18.04
N SER A 17 25.09 -13.23 19.34
CA SER A 17 26.19 -13.04 20.30
C SER A 17 27.05 -14.31 20.44
N ALA A 18 26.42 -15.48 20.44
CA ALA A 18 27.14 -16.75 20.53
C ALA A 18 28.03 -17.03 19.30
N ILE A 19 27.56 -16.67 18.09
CA ILE A 19 28.35 -16.82 16.86
C ILE A 19 29.48 -15.78 16.80
N GLU A 20 29.25 -14.55 17.27
CA GLU A 20 30.29 -13.53 17.39
C GLU A 20 31.43 -13.97 18.33
N ASP A 21 31.09 -14.56 19.47
CA ASP A 21 32.06 -15.14 20.42
C ASP A 21 32.84 -16.33 19.81
N GLU A 22 32.17 -17.18 19.00
CA GLU A 22 32.79 -18.26 18.25
C GLU A 22 33.83 -17.73 17.24
N ILE A 23 33.45 -16.73 16.45
CA ILE A 23 34.35 -16.08 15.47
C ILE A 23 35.55 -15.45 16.19
N SER A 24 35.33 -14.78 17.33
CA SER A 24 36.41 -14.21 18.14
C SER A 24 37.38 -15.28 18.63
N THR A 25 36.84 -16.40 19.13
CA THR A 25 37.64 -17.54 19.59
C THR A 25 38.46 -18.16 18.45
N LEU A 26 37.86 -18.37 17.27
CA LEU A 26 38.55 -18.89 16.10
C LEU A 26 39.64 -17.93 15.59
N THR A 27 39.37 -16.62 15.61
CA THR A 27 40.36 -15.58 15.26
C THR A 27 41.59 -15.64 16.17
N ASN A 28 41.37 -15.76 17.48
CA ASN A 28 42.47 -15.87 18.45
C ASN A 28 43.28 -17.16 18.25
N LYS A 29 42.60 -18.29 17.98
CA LYS A 29 43.27 -19.57 17.68
C LYS A 29 44.11 -19.49 16.41
N ARG A 30 43.60 -18.85 15.35
CA ARG A 30 44.34 -18.64 14.11
C ARG A 30 45.64 -17.87 14.36
N ALA A 31 45.56 -16.77 15.11
CA ALA A 31 46.73 -15.96 15.46
C ALA A 31 47.78 -16.76 16.26
N ASP A 32 47.35 -17.62 17.19
CA ASP A 32 48.26 -18.51 17.93
C ASP A 32 48.94 -19.54 17.01
N ILE A 33 48.20 -20.19 16.10
CA ILE A 33 48.77 -21.14 15.14
C ILE A 33 49.72 -20.45 14.15
N ASP A 34 49.38 -19.26 13.65
CA ASP A 34 50.25 -18.46 12.78
C ASP A 34 51.57 -18.10 13.49
N ALA A 35 51.52 -17.75 14.78
CA ALA A 35 52.71 -17.47 15.58
C ALA A 35 53.60 -18.72 15.75
N ARG A 36 53.00 -19.89 15.98
CA ARG A 36 53.73 -21.18 16.07
C ARG A 36 54.33 -21.58 14.74
N LYS A 37 53.60 -21.42 13.64
CA LYS A 37 54.12 -21.65 12.28
C LYS A 37 55.32 -20.74 11.98
N ALA A 38 55.24 -19.46 12.32
CA ALA A 38 56.35 -18.52 12.14
C ALA A 38 57.58 -18.87 13.03
N ALA A 39 57.36 -19.47 14.20
CA ALA A 39 58.46 -19.99 15.02
C ALA A 39 59.10 -21.25 14.40
N ALA A 40 58.30 -22.20 13.89
CA ALA A 40 58.78 -23.40 13.24
C ALA A 40 59.55 -23.11 11.93
N LEU A 41 59.07 -22.14 11.13
CA LEU A 41 59.78 -21.68 9.94
C LEU A 41 61.18 -21.11 10.27
N ARG A 42 61.27 -20.26 11.31
CA ARG A 42 62.55 -19.73 11.77
C ARG A 42 63.49 -20.84 12.26
N ALA A 43 62.98 -21.81 13.01
CA ALA A 43 63.78 -22.95 13.47
C ALA A 43 64.27 -23.84 12.31
N ALA A 44 63.46 -24.01 11.27
CA ALA A 44 63.88 -24.71 10.05
C ALA A 44 65.01 -23.96 9.31
N ASP A 45 64.91 -22.64 9.20
CA ASP A 45 65.94 -21.80 8.58
C ASP A 45 67.26 -21.82 9.38
N GLU A 46 67.18 -21.76 10.71
CA GLU A 46 68.33 -21.92 11.59
C GLU A 46 69.01 -23.28 11.40
N ALA A 47 68.24 -24.37 11.36
CA ALA A 47 68.77 -25.71 11.12
C ALA A 47 69.43 -25.85 9.72
N ARG A 48 68.88 -25.19 8.69
CA ARG A 48 69.48 -25.15 7.33
C ARG A 48 70.83 -24.43 7.32
N GLU A 49 70.96 -23.31 8.02
CA GLU A 49 72.22 -22.60 8.15
C GLU A 49 73.25 -23.40 8.95
N GLN A 50 72.84 -24.05 10.05
CA GLN A 50 73.74 -24.94 10.81
C GLN A 50 74.23 -26.13 9.98
N ARG A 51 73.34 -26.74 9.17
CA ARG A 51 73.73 -27.79 8.22
C ARG A 51 74.78 -27.30 7.23
N LYS A 52 74.61 -26.08 6.71
CA LYS A 52 75.54 -25.47 5.75
C LYS A 52 76.91 -25.22 6.37
N LEU A 53 76.98 -24.79 7.63
CA LEU A 53 78.24 -24.67 8.37
C LEU A 53 78.90 -26.04 8.61
N ALA A 54 78.13 -27.05 9.02
CA ALA A 54 78.65 -28.40 9.24
C ALA A 54 79.21 -29.06 7.96
N LEU A 55 78.63 -28.77 6.80
CA LEU A 55 79.14 -29.21 5.49
C LEU A 55 80.52 -28.62 5.15
N ILE A 56 80.87 -27.46 5.71
CA ILE A 56 82.17 -26.81 5.50
C ILE A 56 83.23 -27.44 6.43
N ASP A 57 82.86 -27.77 7.67
CA ASP A 57 83.78 -28.24 8.73
C ASP A 57 84.09 -29.76 8.73
N SER A 58 83.59 -30.52 7.75
CA SER A 58 83.92 -31.95 7.53
C SER A 58 83.55 -32.94 8.65
N ALA A 59 82.45 -32.70 9.38
CA ALA A 59 81.95 -33.63 10.41
C ALA A 59 80.64 -34.33 9.97
N ASP A 60 80.74 -35.57 9.48
CA ASP A 60 79.60 -36.35 8.93
C ASP A 60 78.44 -36.55 9.93
N THR A 61 78.73 -36.73 11.22
CA THR A 61 77.70 -37.05 12.23
C THR A 61 76.73 -35.89 12.50
N SER A 62 77.09 -34.65 12.15
CA SER A 62 76.27 -33.45 12.37
C SER A 62 75.24 -33.25 11.26
N ILE A 63 75.51 -33.72 10.04
CA ILE A 63 74.67 -33.45 8.87
C ILE A 63 73.33 -34.21 8.94
N ASP A 64 73.36 -35.48 9.35
CA ASP A 64 72.17 -36.31 9.48
C ASP A 64 71.22 -35.79 10.57
N GLN A 65 71.76 -35.26 11.67
CA GLN A 65 70.97 -34.65 12.73
C GLN A 65 70.23 -33.40 12.22
N PHE A 66 70.91 -32.50 11.51
CA PHE A 66 70.25 -31.32 10.93
C PHE A 66 69.22 -31.69 9.85
N ASN A 67 69.47 -32.73 9.05
CA ASN A 67 68.46 -33.20 8.09
C ASN A 67 67.18 -33.70 8.78
N GLN A 68 67.32 -34.42 9.91
CA GLN A 68 66.17 -34.85 10.71
C GLN A 68 65.43 -33.67 11.34
N GLU A 69 66.15 -32.67 11.86
CA GLU A 69 65.54 -31.46 12.43
C GLU A 69 64.78 -30.65 11.39
N ILE A 70 65.36 -30.45 10.19
CA ILE A 70 64.70 -29.77 9.07
C ILE A 70 63.41 -30.51 8.69
N ALA A 71 63.48 -31.83 8.49
CA ALA A 71 62.31 -32.64 8.15
C ALA A 71 61.22 -32.58 9.22
N ARG A 72 61.60 -32.55 10.51
CA ARG A 72 60.65 -32.37 11.62
C ARG A 72 59.93 -31.02 11.52
N TRP A 73 60.68 -29.93 11.40
CA TRP A 73 60.09 -28.59 11.34
C TRP A 73 59.23 -28.37 10.10
N GLU A 74 59.64 -28.91 8.94
CA GLU A 74 58.83 -28.89 7.72
C GLU A 74 57.52 -29.68 7.90
N GLY A 75 57.55 -30.82 8.58
CA GLY A 75 56.35 -31.58 8.95
C GLY A 75 55.42 -30.81 9.90
N GLU A 76 55.97 -30.11 10.89
CA GLU A 76 55.18 -29.22 11.77
C GLU A 76 54.56 -28.06 11.01
N VAL A 77 55.29 -27.41 10.10
CA VAL A 77 54.76 -26.33 9.25
C VAL A 77 53.60 -26.85 8.41
N SER A 78 53.74 -28.01 7.77
CA SER A 78 52.65 -28.63 7.00
C SER A 78 51.42 -28.95 7.87
N THR A 79 51.65 -29.36 9.13
CA THR A 79 50.56 -29.60 10.09
C THR A 79 49.86 -28.29 10.46
N TYR A 80 50.61 -27.23 10.75
CA TYR A 80 50.03 -25.91 11.04
C TYR A 80 49.27 -25.34 9.84
N ASP A 81 49.76 -25.55 8.62
CA ASP A 81 49.04 -25.17 7.39
C ASP A 81 47.68 -25.87 7.28
N SER A 82 47.63 -27.17 7.57
CA SER A 82 46.36 -27.91 7.61
C SER A 82 45.40 -27.32 8.65
N VAL A 83 45.89 -27.04 9.86
CA VAL A 83 45.06 -26.48 10.94
C VAL A 83 44.57 -25.07 10.61
N VAL A 84 45.41 -24.22 10.00
CA VAL A 84 44.99 -22.88 9.55
C VAL A 84 43.89 -22.99 8.51
N ALA A 85 44.02 -23.90 7.53
CA ALA A 85 42.99 -24.13 6.52
C ALA A 85 41.66 -24.58 7.15
N GLU A 86 41.70 -25.46 8.15
CA GLU A 86 40.50 -25.88 8.91
C GLU A 86 39.87 -24.71 9.68
N ILE A 87 40.67 -23.89 10.37
CA ILE A 87 40.17 -22.71 11.08
C ILE A 87 39.53 -21.71 10.11
N ASP A 88 40.15 -21.45 8.96
CA ASP A 88 39.62 -20.55 7.94
C ASP A 88 38.26 -21.05 7.39
N GLN A 89 38.10 -22.36 7.18
CA GLN A 89 36.81 -22.96 6.82
C GLN A 89 35.75 -22.80 7.91
N LEU A 90 36.12 -23.04 9.18
CA LEU A 90 35.20 -22.84 10.31
C LEU A 90 34.78 -21.38 10.45
N MET A 91 35.71 -20.44 10.28
CA MET A 91 35.42 -19.00 10.30
C MET A 91 34.51 -18.58 9.15
N PHE A 92 34.70 -19.13 7.95
CA PHE A 92 33.81 -18.89 6.82
C PHE A 92 32.38 -19.35 7.12
N SER A 93 32.21 -20.59 7.59
CA SER A 93 30.90 -21.13 7.98
C SER A 93 30.24 -20.34 9.12
N ALA A 94 31.01 -19.92 10.12
CA ALA A 94 30.50 -19.09 11.22
C ALA A 94 30.00 -17.73 10.73
N ARG A 95 30.67 -17.10 9.77
CA ARG A 95 30.23 -15.83 9.17
C ARG A 95 28.94 -15.97 8.37
N GLU A 96 28.77 -17.06 7.61
CA GLU A 96 27.51 -17.33 6.90
C GLU A 96 26.35 -17.51 7.88
N ARG A 97 26.57 -18.29 8.97
CA ARG A 97 25.59 -18.43 10.05
C ARG A 97 25.27 -17.09 10.72
N LEU A 98 26.28 -16.25 10.98
CA LEU A 98 26.08 -14.92 11.57
C LEU A 98 25.17 -14.05 10.70
N GLN A 99 25.44 -14.00 9.39
CA GLN A 99 24.63 -13.22 8.46
C GLN A 99 23.17 -13.71 8.42
N ALA A 100 22.96 -15.03 8.42
CA ALA A 100 21.62 -15.61 8.49
C ALA A 100 20.90 -15.27 9.81
N ALA A 101 21.61 -15.39 10.94
CA ALA A 101 21.09 -15.07 12.27
C ALA A 101 20.73 -13.58 12.42
N GLN A 102 21.58 -12.68 11.92
CA GLN A 102 21.31 -11.23 11.91
C GLN A 102 20.09 -10.89 11.05
N ALA A 103 19.96 -11.51 9.87
CA ALA A 103 18.78 -11.32 9.02
C ALA A 103 17.49 -11.85 9.68
N ALA A 104 17.57 -12.97 10.40
CA ALA A 104 16.45 -13.52 11.16
C ALA A 104 16.05 -12.61 12.35
N ASP A 105 17.02 -12.13 13.12
CA ASP A 105 16.80 -11.21 14.25
C ASP A 105 16.19 -9.89 13.77
N GLN A 106 16.67 -9.32 12.66
CA GLN A 106 16.11 -8.10 12.09
C GLN A 106 14.66 -8.28 11.64
N ARG A 107 14.33 -9.42 10.99
CA ARG A 107 12.95 -9.76 10.63
C ARG A 107 12.06 -9.89 11.87
N ALA A 108 12.56 -10.56 12.92
CA ALA A 108 11.82 -10.74 14.16
C ALA A 108 11.53 -9.39 14.85
N LYS A 109 12.53 -8.51 14.93
CA LYS A 109 12.39 -7.15 15.45
C LYS A 109 11.36 -6.34 14.67
N ASN A 110 11.47 -6.33 13.33
CA ASN A 110 10.58 -5.54 12.50
C ASN A 110 9.13 -6.04 12.53
N ALA A 111 8.93 -7.37 12.51
CA ALA A 111 7.62 -7.96 12.70
C ALA A 111 7.05 -7.64 14.11
N GLY A 112 7.88 -7.65 15.15
CA GLY A 112 7.49 -7.26 16.50
C GLY A 112 7.05 -5.79 16.60
N THR A 113 7.73 -4.89 15.89
CA THR A 113 7.32 -3.47 15.81
C THR A 113 5.93 -3.31 15.17
N LEU A 114 5.65 -4.04 14.09
CA LEU A 114 4.34 -4.02 13.44
C LEU A 114 3.22 -4.53 14.36
N ASP A 115 3.47 -5.63 15.08
CA ASP A 115 2.49 -6.16 16.05
C ASP A 115 2.26 -5.16 17.18
N LYS A 116 3.31 -4.50 17.69
CA LYS A 116 3.16 -3.47 18.73
C LYS A 116 2.32 -2.28 18.26
N ILE A 117 2.54 -1.80 17.03
CA ILE A 117 1.71 -0.73 16.46
C ILE A 117 0.25 -1.19 16.35
N ALA A 118 0.02 -2.45 15.93
CA ALA A 118 -1.32 -3.01 15.83
C ALA A 118 -2.01 -3.06 17.21
N ASP A 119 -1.30 -3.48 18.26
CA ASP A 119 -1.81 -3.52 19.63
C ASP A 119 -2.11 -2.12 20.19
N ASP A 120 -1.23 -1.15 19.93
CA ASP A 120 -1.43 0.26 20.35
C ASP A 120 -2.68 0.86 19.66
N ILE A 121 -2.84 0.63 18.34
CA ILE A 121 -4.01 1.08 17.57
C ILE A 121 -5.29 0.40 18.04
N GLU A 122 -5.24 -0.90 18.36
CA GLU A 122 -6.38 -1.64 18.93
C GLU A 122 -6.88 -1.00 20.22
N LYS A 123 -5.95 -0.66 21.11
CA LYS A 123 -6.26 0.03 22.37
C LYS A 123 -6.85 1.42 22.14
N PHE A 124 -6.22 2.24 21.28
CA PHE A 124 -6.71 3.59 20.99
C PHE A 124 -8.10 3.58 20.35
N ALA A 125 -8.39 2.60 19.49
CA ALA A 125 -9.70 2.46 18.89
C ALA A 125 -10.79 2.11 19.92
N GLN A 126 -10.47 1.23 20.89
CA GLN A 126 -11.37 0.93 22.01
C GLN A 126 -11.61 2.15 22.92
N ASP A 127 -10.54 2.91 23.22
CA ASP A 127 -10.65 4.16 24.00
C ASP A 127 -11.52 5.19 23.26
N LEU A 128 -11.41 5.27 21.93
CA LEU A 128 -12.23 6.14 21.09
C LEU A 128 -13.70 5.73 21.11
N ASP A 129 -14.02 4.44 20.98
CA ASP A 129 -15.40 3.94 21.09
C ASP A 129 -16.02 4.26 22.46
N ALA A 130 -15.24 4.08 23.53
CA ALA A 130 -15.67 4.41 24.88
C ALA A 130 -15.94 5.91 25.04
N ALA A 131 -15.09 6.77 24.46
CA ALA A 131 -15.25 8.23 24.51
C ALA A 131 -16.43 8.74 23.67
N LEU A 132 -16.69 8.13 22.50
CA LEU A 132 -17.77 8.56 21.60
C LEU A 132 -19.16 8.12 22.04
N LYS A 133 -19.28 7.06 22.85
CA LYS A 133 -20.58 6.58 23.35
C LYS A 133 -21.35 7.64 24.16
N PRO A 134 -20.75 8.33 25.16
CA PRO A 134 -21.39 9.47 25.83
C PRO A 134 -21.75 10.62 24.87
N VAL A 135 -20.89 10.92 23.90
CA VAL A 135 -21.13 11.98 22.89
C VAL A 135 -22.40 11.67 22.08
N GLY A 136 -22.59 10.42 21.66
CA GLY A 136 -23.81 9.98 20.98
C GLY A 136 -25.10 10.18 21.81
N VAL A 137 -25.02 10.01 23.14
CA VAL A 137 -26.14 10.28 24.05
C VAL A 137 -26.43 11.78 24.12
N ILE A 138 -25.41 12.62 24.20
CA ILE A 138 -25.55 14.09 24.22
C ILE A 138 -26.16 14.60 22.91
N ILE A 139 -25.64 14.14 21.77
CA ILE A 139 -26.18 14.46 20.43
C ILE A 139 -27.66 14.09 20.36
N SER A 140 -28.03 12.90 20.84
CA SER A 140 -29.42 12.45 20.84
C SER A 140 -30.33 13.31 21.73
N LYS A 141 -29.84 13.79 22.88
CA LYS A 141 -30.56 14.72 23.75
C LYS A 141 -30.73 16.09 23.09
N MET A 142 -29.65 16.66 22.55
CA MET A 142 -29.69 17.94 21.83
C MET A 142 -30.70 17.92 20.69
N ARG A 143 -30.70 16.86 19.87
CA ARG A 143 -31.67 16.70 18.77
C ARG A 143 -33.12 16.69 19.23
N LYS A 144 -33.42 16.11 20.40
CA LYS A 144 -34.79 16.07 20.96
C LYS A 144 -35.23 17.41 21.55
N THR A 145 -34.28 18.27 21.94
CA THR A 145 -34.58 19.59 22.51
C THR A 145 -34.84 20.64 21.43
N LEU A 146 -34.24 20.48 20.25
CA LEU A 146 -34.41 21.42 19.15
C LEU A 146 -35.75 21.19 18.43
N PRO A 147 -36.57 22.23 18.23
CA PRO A 147 -37.75 22.17 17.38
C PRO A 147 -37.39 21.84 15.93
N GLU A 148 -38.27 21.12 15.22
CA GLU A 148 -38.06 20.75 13.81
C GLU A 148 -38.10 21.97 12.85
N ASP A 149 -38.78 23.04 13.24
CA ASP A 149 -38.98 24.27 12.49
C ASP A 149 -37.93 25.36 12.80
N LEU A 150 -36.94 25.07 13.64
CA LEU A 150 -35.91 26.03 14.04
C LEU A 150 -34.96 26.36 12.86
N ALA A 151 -35.04 27.58 12.33
CA ALA A 151 -34.19 28.07 11.23
C ALA A 151 -32.99 28.89 11.75
N VAL A 152 -31.81 28.28 11.86
CA VAL A 152 -30.61 28.95 12.42
C VAL A 152 -29.67 29.52 11.35
N TYR A 153 -29.43 28.80 10.26
CA TYR A 153 -28.57 29.26 9.15
C TYR A 153 -29.03 28.67 7.82
N ASN A 154 -28.64 29.31 6.71
CA ASN A 154 -29.00 28.87 5.36
C ASN A 154 -28.25 27.57 5.01
N GLN A 155 -28.98 26.56 4.54
CA GLN A 155 -28.41 25.31 4.06
C GLN A 155 -28.58 25.25 2.54
N GLY A 156 -27.47 25.38 1.82
CA GLY A 156 -27.48 25.47 0.35
C GLY A 156 -27.88 24.17 -0.34
N ALA A 157 -27.01 23.15 -0.27
CA ALA A 157 -27.23 21.86 -0.92
C ALA A 157 -27.31 20.74 0.13
N ARG A 158 -28.27 19.82 -0.03
CA ARG A 158 -28.42 18.61 0.78
C ARG A 158 -28.15 17.37 -0.07
N PRO A 159 -27.69 16.26 0.53
CA PRO A 159 -27.66 14.97 -0.14
C PRO A 159 -29.07 14.53 -0.58
N ASP A 160 -29.15 13.84 -1.72
CA ASP A 160 -30.39 13.28 -2.26
C ASP A 160 -31.08 12.34 -1.25
N GLY A 161 -32.42 12.31 -1.26
CA GLY A 161 -33.23 11.46 -0.39
C GLY A 161 -33.47 11.99 1.03
N ARG A 162 -33.08 13.23 1.32
CA ARG A 162 -33.44 13.91 2.58
C ARG A 162 -34.80 14.61 2.49
N GLU A 163 -35.69 14.34 3.44
CA GLU A 163 -37.05 14.88 3.47
C GLU A 163 -37.14 16.33 3.97
N GLU A 164 -36.07 16.91 4.52
CA GLU A 164 -36.10 18.26 5.08
C GLU A 164 -36.15 19.35 3.97
N ARG A 165 -37.30 20.02 3.82
CA ARG A 165 -37.66 20.86 2.65
C ARG A 165 -37.33 22.36 2.76
N HIS A 166 -36.84 22.84 3.90
CA HIS A 166 -36.62 24.28 4.11
C HIS A 166 -35.18 24.66 3.79
N GLY A 167 -34.94 25.79 3.11
CA GLY A 167 -33.59 26.32 2.81
C GLY A 167 -32.75 26.71 4.03
N HIS A 168 -33.15 26.28 5.22
CA HIS A 168 -32.48 26.51 6.49
C HIS A 168 -32.12 25.18 7.15
N ALA A 169 -31.07 25.18 7.96
CA ALA A 169 -30.56 24.00 8.64
C ALA A 169 -31.58 23.32 9.55
N SER A 170 -31.74 22.00 9.43
CA SER A 170 -32.59 21.21 10.32
C SER A 170 -31.94 20.99 11.69
N ALA A 171 -32.72 20.55 12.70
CA ALA A 171 -32.19 20.17 14.01
C ALA A 171 -31.02 19.16 13.94
N ARG A 172 -31.06 18.25 12.97
CA ARG A 172 -29.95 17.33 12.70
C ARG A 172 -28.71 18.07 12.24
N GLU A 173 -28.86 18.99 11.29
CA GLU A 173 -27.76 19.75 10.70
C GLU A 173 -27.11 20.68 11.74
N ILE A 174 -27.92 21.33 12.58
CA ILE A 174 -27.45 22.18 13.69
C ILE A 174 -26.59 21.36 14.68
N VAL A 175 -27.08 20.20 15.13
CA VAL A 175 -26.31 19.36 16.07
C VAL A 175 -25.05 18.80 15.42
N SER A 176 -25.09 18.45 14.14
CA SER A 176 -23.89 18.04 13.38
C SER A 176 -22.86 19.16 13.29
N ALA A 177 -23.29 20.41 13.06
CA ALA A 177 -22.38 21.56 13.03
C ALA A 177 -21.74 21.83 14.41
N LEU A 178 -22.51 21.79 15.50
CA LEU A 178 -21.97 21.96 16.85
C LEU A 178 -20.97 20.86 17.23
N LEU A 179 -21.23 19.61 16.83
CA LEU A 179 -20.28 18.51 17.00
C LEU A 179 -18.99 18.78 16.20
N ALA A 180 -19.12 19.19 14.94
CA ALA A 180 -17.97 19.46 14.09
C ALA A 180 -17.08 20.57 14.67
N GLU A 181 -17.65 21.70 15.12
CA GLU A 181 -16.91 22.77 15.79
C GLU A 181 -16.23 22.29 17.09
N SER A 182 -16.92 21.45 17.86
CA SER A 182 -16.35 20.88 19.10
C SER A 182 -15.14 19.97 18.81
N ILE A 183 -15.21 19.16 17.75
CA ILE A 183 -14.09 18.32 17.34
C ILE A 183 -12.96 19.19 16.78
N ALA A 184 -13.27 20.17 15.93
CA ALA A 184 -12.27 21.08 15.36
C ALA A 184 -11.52 21.87 16.44
N HIS A 185 -12.17 22.19 17.56
CA HIS A 185 -11.51 22.82 18.70
C HIS A 185 -10.47 21.91 19.39
N VAL A 186 -10.75 20.61 19.49
CA VAL A 186 -9.92 19.65 20.25
C VAL A 186 -8.89 18.94 19.36
N ALA A 187 -9.25 18.69 18.10
CA ALA A 187 -8.46 17.97 17.10
C ALA A 187 -8.57 18.67 15.73
N PRO A 188 -8.03 19.90 15.59
CA PRO A 188 -8.13 20.68 14.35
C PRO A 188 -7.53 19.96 13.13
N GLU A 189 -6.54 19.09 13.34
CA GLU A 189 -5.88 18.29 12.31
C GLU A 189 -6.80 17.27 11.63
N THR A 190 -7.96 16.96 12.22
CA THR A 190 -8.92 16.08 11.55
C THR A 190 -9.68 16.79 10.44
N PHE A 191 -9.55 18.11 10.30
CA PHE A 191 -10.22 18.93 9.29
C PHE A 191 -9.22 19.54 8.31
N ASP A 192 -9.51 19.46 7.01
CA ASP A 192 -8.71 20.10 5.96
C ASP A 192 -9.12 21.57 5.77
N TYR A 193 -8.14 22.48 5.82
CA TYR A 193 -8.32 23.90 5.50
C TYR A 193 -7.85 24.21 4.08
N GLY A 194 -8.74 24.00 3.09
CA GLY A 194 -8.44 24.34 1.70
C GLY A 194 -8.60 25.84 1.40
N VAL A 195 -7.57 26.47 0.82
CA VAL A 195 -7.63 27.86 0.32
C VAL A 195 -8.33 27.95 -1.05
N ASN A 196 -8.38 26.86 -1.82
CA ASN A 196 -8.81 26.85 -3.23
C ASN A 196 -9.92 25.85 -3.59
N PHE A 197 -10.44 25.07 -2.64
CA PHE A 197 -11.56 24.17 -2.87
C PHE A 197 -12.73 24.54 -1.97
N LYS A 198 -13.91 24.74 -2.55
CA LYS A 198 -15.20 25.01 -1.86
C LYS A 198 -15.71 23.82 -1.02
N ARG A 199 -14.81 22.96 -0.52
CA ARG A 199 -15.14 21.81 0.33
C ARG A 199 -14.19 21.81 1.52
N GLN A 200 -14.58 22.54 2.55
CA GLN A 200 -14.11 22.32 3.91
C GLN A 200 -14.80 21.05 4.42
N SER A 201 -14.11 19.93 4.48
CA SER A 201 -14.43 18.87 5.44
C SER A 201 -13.25 17.89 5.49
N ALA A 202 -12.68 17.64 6.66
CA ALA A 202 -12.16 16.30 6.91
C ALA A 202 -12.73 15.81 8.25
N LEU A 203 -12.76 14.49 8.44
CA LEU A 203 -13.91 13.66 8.85
C LEU A 203 -14.78 13.24 7.66
N PHE A 204 -14.39 12.12 7.08
CA PHE A 204 -15.11 11.38 6.05
C PHE A 204 -15.28 9.93 6.52
N ARG A 205 -16.26 9.24 5.94
CA ARG A 205 -16.42 7.80 6.10
C ARG A 205 -15.67 7.07 4.97
N VAL A 206 -15.22 5.87 5.26
CA VAL A 206 -14.63 4.94 4.31
C VAL A 206 -15.51 3.69 4.28
N ASP A 207 -15.70 3.11 3.11
CA ASP A 207 -16.25 1.76 2.99
C ASP A 207 -15.16 0.76 3.42
N ILE A 208 -15.28 0.24 4.63
CA ILE A 208 -14.27 -0.63 5.24
C ILE A 208 -14.44 -2.11 4.85
N THR A 209 -15.55 -2.47 4.20
CA THR A 209 -15.84 -3.85 3.80
C THR A 209 -15.32 -4.15 2.40
N ASP A 210 -15.06 -3.11 1.60
CA ASP A 210 -14.40 -3.24 0.30
C ASP A 210 -12.95 -3.73 0.44
N ALA A 211 -12.53 -4.55 -0.53
CA ALA A 211 -11.13 -4.94 -0.71
C ALA A 211 -10.21 -3.72 -0.91
N TRP A 212 -10.76 -2.66 -1.50
CA TRP A 212 -10.11 -1.36 -1.69
C TRP A 212 -10.87 -0.28 -0.93
N PRO A 213 -10.63 -0.14 0.39
CA PRO A 213 -11.37 0.83 1.19
C PRO A 213 -11.27 2.24 0.61
N GLY A 214 -12.44 2.81 0.28
CA GLY A 214 -12.55 4.08 -0.41
C GLY A 214 -13.62 4.97 0.20
N VAL A 215 -13.59 6.26 -0.14
CA VAL A 215 -14.56 7.26 0.34
C VAL A 215 -15.93 7.17 -0.34
N ARG A 216 -16.05 6.33 -1.38
CA ARG A 216 -17.30 6.11 -2.10
C ARG A 216 -18.10 5.02 -1.39
N ILE A 217 -19.15 5.43 -0.70
CA ILE A 217 -20.02 4.52 0.02
C ILE A 217 -21.27 4.34 -0.83
N GLU A 218 -21.30 3.25 -1.60
CA GLU A 218 -22.42 2.96 -2.51
C GLU A 218 -23.57 2.26 -1.79
N ARG A 219 -23.32 1.70 -0.60
CA ARG A 219 -24.30 0.93 0.19
C ARG A 219 -24.67 1.62 1.50
N SER A 220 -25.94 1.51 1.88
CA SER A 220 -26.45 1.90 3.19
C SER A 220 -26.00 0.89 4.26
N GLU A 221 -24.70 0.77 4.47
CA GLU A 221 -24.14 -0.09 5.52
C GLU A 221 -24.17 0.65 6.85
N VAL A 222 -24.61 -0.08 7.88
CA VAL A 222 -24.58 0.36 9.27
C VAL A 222 -23.12 0.73 9.61
N PRO A 223 -22.86 1.97 10.07
CA PRO A 223 -21.50 2.36 10.42
C PRO A 223 -20.92 1.44 11.49
N ALA A 224 -19.71 0.94 11.26
CA ALA A 224 -18.97 0.13 12.22
C ALA A 224 -18.38 1.00 13.34
N PRO A 225 -18.17 0.43 14.55
CA PRO A 225 -17.43 1.09 15.62
C PRO A 225 -15.96 1.31 15.23
N ALA A 226 -15.28 2.22 15.92
CA ALA A 226 -13.88 2.55 15.66
C ALA A 226 -12.97 1.33 15.79
N SER A 227 -13.24 0.44 16.76
CA SER A 227 -12.49 -0.81 16.94
C SER A 227 -12.55 -1.73 15.71
N GLU A 228 -13.71 -1.84 15.08
CA GLU A 228 -13.89 -2.67 13.89
C GLU A 228 -13.26 -2.03 12.66
N ALA A 229 -13.43 -0.72 12.49
CA ALA A 229 -12.76 0.04 11.45
C ALA A 229 -11.24 -0.05 11.56
N ALA A 230 -10.68 0.13 12.77
CA ALA A 230 -9.25 -0.01 13.03
C ALA A 230 -8.75 -1.43 12.71
N ARG A 231 -9.55 -2.45 13.05
CA ARG A 231 -9.22 -3.85 12.73
C ARG A 231 -9.03 -4.06 11.23
N LEU A 232 -10.04 -3.69 10.45
CA LEU A 232 -10.09 -3.95 9.01
C LEU A 232 -9.14 -3.04 8.20
N LEU A 233 -9.00 -1.77 8.59
CA LEU A 233 -8.18 -0.81 7.87
C LEU A 233 -6.70 -0.91 8.21
N VAL A 234 -6.33 -1.30 9.44
CA VAL A 234 -4.97 -1.16 9.95
C VAL A 234 -4.46 -2.46 10.59
N ILE A 235 -5.09 -2.93 11.66
CA ILE A 235 -4.53 -3.98 12.54
C ILE A 235 -4.30 -5.29 11.78
N ASP A 236 -5.32 -5.79 11.07
CA ASP A 236 -5.20 -7.07 10.35
C ASP A 236 -4.12 -6.99 9.26
N ARG A 237 -3.97 -5.84 8.62
CA ARG A 237 -2.96 -5.59 7.58
C ARG A 237 -1.55 -5.60 8.18
N LEU A 238 -1.35 -4.92 9.32
CA LEU A 238 -0.07 -4.91 10.04
C LEU A 238 0.32 -6.31 10.53
N ARG A 239 -0.61 -7.03 11.18
CA ARG A 239 -0.38 -8.39 11.68
C ARG A 239 -0.11 -9.39 10.55
N ASN A 240 -0.83 -9.30 9.44
CA ASN A 240 -0.57 -10.12 8.25
C ASN A 240 0.81 -9.83 7.66
N ARG A 241 1.22 -8.56 7.58
CA ARG A 241 2.55 -8.18 7.13
C ARG A 241 3.63 -8.70 8.08
N ALA A 242 3.45 -8.56 9.39
CA ALA A 242 4.37 -9.08 10.40
C ALA A 242 4.57 -10.60 10.26
N LYS A 243 3.48 -11.34 10.06
CA LYS A 243 3.52 -12.79 9.78
C LYS A 243 4.28 -13.11 8.49
N ALA A 244 4.05 -12.37 7.41
CA ALA A 244 4.76 -12.58 6.14
C ALA A 244 6.27 -12.28 6.25
N ILE A 245 6.66 -11.27 7.03
CA ILE A 245 8.08 -10.95 7.30
C ILE A 245 8.76 -12.09 8.05
N ARG A 246 8.12 -12.63 9.09
CA ARG A 246 8.63 -13.79 9.84
C ARG A 246 8.82 -15.02 8.96
N GLN A 247 7.92 -15.23 8.01
CA GLN A 247 7.97 -16.34 7.07
C GLN A 247 8.95 -16.13 5.90
N GLY A 248 9.59 -14.95 5.79
CA GLY A 248 10.46 -14.61 4.66
C GLY A 248 9.71 -14.40 3.33
N LYS A 249 8.37 -14.30 3.36
CA LYS A 249 7.52 -14.07 2.18
C LYS A 249 7.39 -12.58 1.82
N ALA A 250 7.83 -11.71 2.71
CA ALA A 250 7.76 -10.27 2.57
C ALA A 250 9.12 -9.62 2.92
N PRO A 251 9.48 -8.49 2.28
CA PRO A 251 10.62 -7.68 2.69
C PRO A 251 10.56 -7.29 4.17
N ALA A 252 11.70 -7.33 4.85
CA ALA A 252 11.80 -7.00 6.27
C ALA A 252 11.57 -5.51 6.55
N GLU A 253 11.64 -4.64 5.53
CA GLU A 253 11.45 -3.21 5.65
C GLU A 253 10.02 -2.84 6.06
N ILE A 254 9.92 -1.92 7.02
CA ILE A 254 8.65 -1.41 7.57
C ILE A 254 8.16 -0.20 6.78
N LEU A 255 9.08 0.63 6.28
CA LEU A 255 8.78 1.88 5.57
C LEU A 255 8.73 1.65 4.06
N GLY A 256 7.93 2.44 3.35
CA GLY A 256 7.93 2.51 1.89
C GLY A 256 7.17 1.40 1.17
N THR A 257 6.78 0.31 1.83
CA THR A 257 5.86 -0.69 1.24
C THR A 257 4.43 -0.36 1.64
N PRO A 258 3.55 0.01 0.70
CA PRO A 258 2.16 0.24 1.03
C PRO A 258 1.49 -1.05 1.51
N ILE A 259 0.79 -0.97 2.64
CA ILE A 259 0.06 -2.10 3.25
C ILE A 259 -1.38 -2.22 2.74
N TYR A 260 -1.72 -1.52 1.65
CA TYR A 260 -3.09 -1.52 1.12
C TYR A 260 -3.43 -2.70 0.20
N THR A 261 -2.52 -3.65 0.00
CA THR A 261 -2.74 -4.84 -0.84
C THR A 261 -3.92 -5.66 -0.31
N PRO A 262 -4.91 -6.01 -1.15
CA PRO A 262 -6.12 -6.70 -0.71
C PRO A 262 -5.79 -8.07 -0.11
N VAL A 263 -6.48 -8.42 0.98
CA VAL A 263 -6.29 -9.68 1.72
C VAL A 263 -6.86 -10.88 0.95
N VAL A 264 -7.70 -10.65 -0.07
CA VAL A 264 -8.29 -11.67 -0.95
C VAL A 264 -8.43 -11.10 -2.35
N GLN A 265 -7.93 -11.78 -3.38
CA GLN A 265 -8.37 -11.54 -4.76
C GLN A 265 -9.84 -11.92 -4.83
N GLN A 266 -10.75 -10.95 -4.71
CA GLN A 266 -12.12 -11.17 -5.11
C GLN A 266 -12.15 -11.43 -6.62
N PRO A 267 -13.10 -12.24 -7.13
CA PRO A 267 -13.32 -12.34 -8.56
C PRO A 267 -13.48 -10.93 -9.13
N GLU A 268 -12.85 -10.66 -10.28
CA GLU A 268 -13.00 -9.39 -10.99
C GLU A 268 -14.50 -9.04 -11.02
N THR A 269 -14.91 -7.91 -10.45
CA THR A 269 -16.30 -7.46 -10.53
C THR A 269 -16.53 -6.66 -11.80
N HIS A 270 -15.47 -6.06 -12.33
CA HIS A 270 -15.48 -5.28 -13.56
C HIS A 270 -14.32 -5.69 -14.47
N VAL A 271 -14.56 -5.64 -15.77
CA VAL A 271 -13.58 -5.93 -16.82
C VAL A 271 -13.44 -4.71 -17.71
N ARG A 272 -12.19 -4.32 -17.97
CA ARG A 272 -11.88 -3.23 -18.87
C ARG A 272 -11.92 -3.69 -20.32
N LEU A 273 -12.73 -3.03 -21.13
CA LEU A 273 -12.95 -3.38 -22.52
C LEU A 273 -12.59 -2.23 -23.47
N PHE A 274 -12.22 -2.59 -24.69
CA PHE A 274 -12.25 -1.72 -25.85
C PHE A 274 -13.50 -2.01 -26.68
N VAL A 275 -14.33 -1.00 -26.88
CA VAL A 275 -15.58 -1.14 -27.62
C VAL A 275 -15.32 -1.09 -29.11
N VAL A 276 -15.72 -2.12 -29.85
CA VAL A 276 -15.51 -2.22 -31.31
C VAL A 276 -16.78 -1.91 -32.11
N LYS A 277 -17.95 -1.92 -31.48
CA LYS A 277 -19.26 -1.52 -32.05
C LYS A 277 -20.09 -0.77 -31.02
N ASN A 278 -20.92 0.18 -31.45
CA ASN A 278 -21.84 0.87 -30.55
C ASN A 278 -22.86 -0.13 -29.98
N PHE A 279 -23.02 -0.17 -28.66
CA PHE A 279 -24.04 -1.03 -28.04
C PHE A 279 -24.70 -0.35 -26.86
N SER A 280 -25.87 -0.87 -26.48
CA SER A 280 -26.64 -0.38 -25.33
C SER A 280 -27.05 -1.50 -24.39
N TYR A 281 -27.12 -1.21 -23.08
CA TYR A 281 -27.54 -2.16 -22.06
C TYR A 281 -28.27 -1.46 -20.90
N ILE A 282 -29.01 -2.23 -20.10
CA ILE A 282 -29.67 -1.73 -18.88
C ILE A 282 -28.68 -1.85 -17.72
N LYS A 283 -28.33 -0.72 -17.10
CA LYS A 283 -27.26 -0.64 -16.10
C LYS A 283 -27.71 -0.99 -14.69
N ASP A 284 -28.94 -0.65 -14.32
CA ASP A 284 -29.40 -0.75 -12.95
C ASP A 284 -30.88 -1.16 -12.85
N GLU A 285 -31.32 -1.47 -11.63
CA GLU A 285 -32.69 -1.87 -11.28
C GLU A 285 -33.74 -0.82 -11.62
N LEU A 286 -33.31 0.43 -11.81
CA LEU A 286 -34.17 1.54 -12.24
C LEU A 286 -34.44 1.53 -13.75
N GLY A 287 -33.88 0.57 -14.49
CA GLY A 287 -34.12 0.40 -15.91
C GLY A 287 -33.35 1.39 -16.79
N ARG A 288 -32.28 2.01 -16.26
CA ARG A 288 -31.53 3.03 -17.00
C ARG A 288 -30.75 2.41 -18.14
N LEU A 289 -31.09 2.82 -19.36
CA LEU A 289 -30.32 2.50 -20.55
C LEU A 289 -28.96 3.23 -20.51
N THR A 290 -27.89 2.56 -20.89
CA THR A 290 -26.55 3.12 -21.08
C THR A 290 -26.10 2.82 -22.49
N LEU A 291 -25.48 3.80 -23.16
CA LEU A 291 -24.97 3.68 -24.53
C LEU A 291 -23.44 3.74 -24.51
N GLU A 292 -22.80 2.75 -25.13
CA GLU A 292 -21.35 2.65 -25.19
C GLU A 292 -20.89 2.85 -26.63
N ALA A 293 -20.03 3.85 -26.83
CA ALA A 293 -19.58 4.26 -28.15
C ALA A 293 -18.45 3.35 -28.66
N LYS A 294 -18.48 3.05 -29.96
CA LYS A 294 -17.37 2.44 -30.68
C LYS A 294 -16.09 3.25 -30.49
N ASN A 295 -14.98 2.52 -30.36
CA ASN A 295 -13.63 3.00 -30.10
C ASN A 295 -13.43 3.66 -28.72
N SER A 296 -14.34 3.43 -27.77
CA SER A 296 -14.15 3.86 -26.38
C SER A 296 -13.51 2.77 -25.53
N THR A 297 -12.90 3.18 -24.42
CA THR A 297 -12.45 2.27 -23.37
C THR A 297 -13.34 2.44 -22.16
N ILE A 298 -13.92 1.33 -21.69
CA ILE A 298 -14.94 1.32 -20.64
C ILE A 298 -14.67 0.21 -19.64
N ASP A 299 -15.13 0.39 -18.41
CA ASP A 299 -15.13 -0.64 -17.36
C ASP A 299 -16.56 -1.10 -17.13
N LEU A 300 -16.83 -2.39 -17.35
CA LEU A 300 -18.17 -2.98 -17.24
C LEU A 300 -18.19 -4.14 -16.25
N ASP A 301 -19.33 -4.35 -15.61
CA ASP A 301 -19.58 -5.56 -14.80
C ASP A 301 -19.32 -6.83 -15.61
N VAL A 302 -18.75 -7.87 -15.00
CA VAL A 302 -18.39 -9.13 -15.67
C VAL A 302 -19.52 -9.71 -16.50
N ALA A 303 -20.77 -9.68 -16.03
CA ALA A 303 -21.90 -10.24 -16.75
C ALA A 303 -22.15 -9.50 -18.07
N VAL A 304 -22.12 -8.17 -18.03
CA VAL A 304 -22.29 -7.30 -19.21
C VAL A 304 -21.10 -7.41 -20.13
N ALA A 305 -19.89 -7.42 -19.57
CA ALA A 305 -18.65 -7.55 -20.31
C ALA A 305 -18.60 -8.87 -21.10
N LYS A 306 -18.97 -9.98 -20.44
CA LYS A 306 -19.04 -11.30 -21.08
C LYS A 306 -20.03 -11.30 -22.24
N ALA A 307 -21.24 -10.78 -22.03
CA ALA A 307 -22.24 -10.68 -23.10
C ALA A 307 -21.74 -9.82 -24.26
N ALA A 308 -21.12 -8.67 -23.98
CA ALA A 308 -20.60 -7.77 -25.01
C ALA A 308 -19.45 -8.40 -25.82
N ILE A 309 -18.60 -9.20 -25.18
CA ILE A 309 -17.53 -9.95 -25.85
C ILE A 309 -18.12 -11.09 -26.70
N GLU A 310 -19.05 -11.88 -26.16
CA GLU A 310 -19.70 -13.00 -26.87
C GLU A 310 -20.45 -12.53 -28.11
N MET A 311 -21.05 -11.33 -28.07
CA MET A 311 -21.74 -10.71 -29.22
C MET A 311 -20.79 -9.95 -30.16
N GLY A 312 -19.49 -9.89 -29.85
CA GLY A 312 -18.48 -9.22 -30.67
C GLY A 312 -18.61 -7.69 -30.69
N TYR A 313 -19.14 -7.10 -29.62
CA TYR A 313 -19.28 -5.65 -29.44
C TYR A 313 -18.07 -5.03 -28.77
N ALA A 314 -17.32 -5.81 -27.98
CA ALA A 314 -16.14 -5.34 -27.29
C ALA A 314 -15.05 -6.43 -27.18
N LEU A 315 -13.81 -6.00 -26.97
CA LEU A 315 -12.65 -6.86 -26.72
C LEU A 315 -12.08 -6.53 -25.34
N ARG A 316 -11.58 -7.52 -24.61
CA ARG A 316 -10.89 -7.23 -23.35
C ARG A 316 -9.59 -6.48 -23.61
N LEU A 317 -9.32 -5.43 -22.84
CA LEU A 317 -8.12 -4.61 -23.03
C LEU A 317 -6.83 -5.31 -22.57
N ASP A 318 -6.94 -6.38 -21.80
CA ASP A 318 -5.81 -7.16 -21.31
C ASP A 318 -5.34 -8.26 -22.28
N THR A 319 -6.14 -8.58 -23.32
CA THR A 319 -5.76 -9.51 -24.39
C THR A 319 -4.98 -8.82 -25.50
N ASP A 320 -4.18 -9.59 -26.24
CA ASP A 320 -3.37 -9.05 -27.34
C ASP A 320 -4.25 -8.47 -28.45
N GLU A 321 -5.40 -9.09 -28.72
CA GLU A 321 -6.39 -8.60 -29.70
C GLU A 321 -6.97 -7.24 -29.30
N GLY A 322 -7.34 -7.05 -28.03
CA GLY A 322 -7.88 -5.78 -27.54
C GLY A 322 -6.83 -4.67 -27.49
N LYS A 323 -5.58 -4.99 -27.12
CA LYS A 323 -4.46 -4.04 -27.18
C LYS A 323 -4.19 -3.58 -28.60
N GLN A 324 -4.10 -4.51 -29.55
CA GLN A 324 -3.88 -4.18 -30.96
C GLN A 324 -5.00 -3.31 -31.54
N ALA A 325 -6.26 -3.61 -31.22
CA ALA A 325 -7.41 -2.82 -31.67
C ALA A 325 -7.39 -1.39 -31.08
N HIS A 326 -7.07 -1.26 -29.79
CA HIS A 326 -6.92 0.03 -29.13
C HIS A 326 -5.78 0.85 -29.72
N ASP A 327 -4.61 0.24 -29.92
CA ASP A 327 -3.42 0.92 -30.41
C ASP A 327 -3.59 1.36 -31.88
N ALA A 328 -4.22 0.53 -32.72
CA ALA A 328 -4.59 0.91 -34.07
C ALA A 328 -5.55 2.11 -34.10
N HIS A 329 -6.49 2.18 -33.15
CA HIS A 329 -7.37 3.34 -33.01
C HIS A 329 -6.61 4.60 -32.57
N GLN A 330 -5.74 4.50 -31.57
CA GLN A 330 -4.89 5.62 -31.12
C GLN A 330 -4.03 6.18 -32.26
N GLU A 331 -3.49 5.31 -33.12
CA GLU A 331 -2.73 5.73 -34.30
C GLU A 331 -3.62 6.44 -35.34
N SER A 332 -4.86 5.95 -35.54
CA SER A 332 -5.83 6.61 -36.44
C SER A 332 -6.24 8.01 -35.97
N LEU A 333 -6.32 8.23 -34.66
CA LEU A 333 -6.65 9.53 -34.05
C LEU A 333 -5.55 10.59 -34.22
N LYS A 334 -4.30 10.17 -34.44
CA LYS A 334 -3.19 11.09 -34.77
C LYS A 334 -3.32 11.67 -36.17
N VAL A 335 -3.96 10.93 -37.08
CA VAL A 335 -4.14 11.29 -38.49
C VAL A 335 -5.48 12.00 -38.73
N TYR A 336 -6.54 11.65 -37.98
CA TYR A 336 -7.87 12.22 -38.13
C TYR A 336 -8.57 12.36 -36.77
N ARG A 337 -9.06 13.57 -36.43
CA ARG A 337 -9.92 13.78 -35.25
C ARG A 337 -11.40 13.79 -35.65
N PRO A 338 -12.20 12.78 -35.30
CA PRO A 338 -13.63 12.81 -35.56
C PRO A 338 -14.31 13.93 -34.74
N HIS A 339 -15.37 14.51 -35.31
CA HIS A 339 -16.28 15.39 -34.58
C HIS A 339 -17.13 14.54 -33.61
N ASN A 340 -17.25 14.99 -32.35
CA ASN A 340 -18.12 14.39 -31.35
C ASN A 340 -19.59 14.57 -31.76
N SER A 341 -20.17 13.60 -32.46
CA SER A 341 -21.62 13.46 -32.55
C SER A 341 -22.13 12.81 -31.26
N SER A 342 -23.23 13.32 -30.71
CA SER A 342 -23.96 12.66 -29.63
C SER A 342 -24.45 11.30 -30.11
N LEU A 343 -24.17 10.25 -29.33
CA LEU A 343 -24.62 8.89 -29.61
C LEU A 343 -26.11 8.77 -29.24
N SER A 344 -26.97 8.38 -30.20
CA SER A 344 -28.38 8.14 -29.91
C SER A 344 -28.67 6.65 -29.69
N ARG A 345 -29.88 6.35 -29.21
CA ARG A 345 -30.33 4.96 -29.01
C ARG A 345 -30.36 4.18 -30.33
N GLU A 346 -30.76 4.84 -31.41
CA GLU A 346 -30.85 4.26 -32.75
C GLU A 346 -29.47 3.89 -33.32
N ASP A 347 -28.40 4.54 -32.84
CA ASP A 347 -27.02 4.28 -33.24
C ASP A 347 -26.40 3.06 -32.54
N CYS A 348 -27.12 2.42 -31.61
CA CYS A 348 -26.60 1.37 -30.74
C CYS A 348 -27.34 0.04 -30.93
N GLU A 349 -26.58 -1.06 -31.05
CA GLU A 349 -27.17 -2.39 -30.99
C GLU A 349 -27.54 -2.75 -29.54
N PRO A 350 -28.74 -3.30 -29.28
CA PRO A 350 -29.13 -3.66 -27.92
C PRO A 350 -28.44 -4.95 -27.48
N LEU A 351 -27.59 -4.87 -26.45
CA LEU A 351 -27.06 -6.04 -25.74
C LEU A 351 -28.16 -6.79 -24.97
N GLY A 352 -29.30 -6.12 -24.78
CA GLY A 352 -30.46 -6.65 -24.07
C GLY A 352 -30.35 -6.44 -22.57
N ASN A 353 -31.18 -7.19 -21.85
CA ASN A 353 -31.35 -7.06 -20.42
C ASN A 353 -30.54 -8.13 -19.67
N VAL A 354 -29.22 -7.94 -19.66
CA VAL A 354 -28.24 -8.90 -19.09
C VAL A 354 -28.57 -9.26 -17.63
N PHE A 355 -29.16 -8.33 -16.88
CA PHE A 355 -29.51 -8.51 -15.46
C PHE A 355 -30.99 -8.85 -15.19
N GLY A 356 -31.86 -8.85 -16.20
CA GLY A 356 -33.30 -9.15 -16.01
C GLY A 356 -34.15 -7.99 -15.47
N PHE A 357 -33.65 -6.74 -15.47
CA PHE A 357 -34.38 -5.54 -15.02
C PHE A 357 -35.42 -5.01 -16.02
N LYS A 358 -36.55 -4.48 -15.54
CA LYS A 358 -37.55 -3.90 -16.44
C LYS A 358 -37.03 -2.56 -16.99
N LEU A 359 -37.20 -2.34 -18.29
CA LEU A 359 -36.91 -1.04 -18.92
C LEU A 359 -37.86 0.01 -18.34
N SER A 360 -37.36 1.18 -17.93
CA SER A 360 -38.22 2.26 -17.45
C SER A 360 -38.92 2.97 -18.61
N ASP A 361 -40.21 3.27 -18.49
CA ASP A 361 -40.98 4.05 -19.48
C ASP A 361 -40.61 5.55 -19.50
N GLN A 362 -39.71 6.01 -18.62
CA GLN A 362 -39.24 7.39 -18.62
C GLN A 362 -38.00 7.54 -19.50
N PRO A 363 -37.99 8.48 -20.48
CA PRO A 363 -36.77 8.83 -21.19
C PRO A 363 -35.78 9.32 -20.14
N SER A 364 -34.64 8.65 -20.09
CA SER A 364 -33.56 9.01 -19.19
C SER A 364 -33.09 10.42 -19.52
N GLY A 365 -33.07 11.31 -18.52
CA GLY A 365 -32.70 12.73 -18.67
C GLY A 365 -31.29 13.02 -19.23
N TRP A 366 -30.54 11.99 -19.65
CA TRP A 366 -29.29 12.12 -20.39
C TRP A 366 -29.48 12.20 -21.92
N GLU A 367 -30.70 11.99 -22.47
CA GLU A 367 -31.01 12.32 -23.88
C GLU A 367 -30.80 13.81 -24.21
N LEU A 368 -30.56 14.67 -23.21
CA LEU A 368 -30.23 16.09 -23.37
C LEU A 368 -28.90 16.52 -22.71
N SER A 369 -28.03 15.60 -22.26
CA SER A 369 -26.85 15.96 -21.44
C SER A 369 -25.52 15.37 -21.94
N SER A 370 -25.23 15.50 -23.23
CA SER A 370 -23.85 15.47 -23.73
C SER A 370 -23.52 16.75 -24.50
N ALA A 371 -23.80 17.90 -23.90
CA ALA A 371 -23.18 19.16 -24.28
C ALA A 371 -22.98 20.01 -23.01
N SER A 372 -21.78 19.97 -22.43
CA SER A 372 -21.29 21.17 -21.78
C SER A 372 -21.07 22.21 -22.88
N PRO A 373 -21.75 23.36 -22.91
CA PRO A 373 -21.42 24.41 -23.86
C PRO A 373 -20.12 25.05 -23.37
N ARG A 374 -18.97 24.50 -23.79
CA ARG A 374 -17.75 25.31 -23.85
C ARG A 374 -17.99 26.31 -24.97
N GLY A 375 -18.12 27.59 -24.62
CA GLY A 375 -18.37 28.68 -25.55
C GLY A 375 -17.48 28.57 -26.79
N GLY A 376 -18.10 28.36 -27.94
CA GLY A 376 -17.44 28.48 -29.23
C GLY A 376 -17.14 29.94 -29.52
N ARG A 377 -15.92 30.23 -29.95
CA ARG A 377 -15.63 31.47 -30.69
C ARG A 377 -16.07 31.26 -32.14
N THR A 378 -16.74 32.24 -32.69
CA THR A 378 -16.96 32.34 -34.14
C THR A 378 -15.62 32.56 -34.87
N PRO A 379 -15.54 32.31 -36.20
CA PRO A 379 -14.30 32.45 -36.98
C PRO A 379 -13.67 33.86 -36.96
N ASP A 380 -14.40 34.87 -36.50
CA ASP A 380 -13.96 36.26 -36.30
C ASP A 380 -13.52 36.59 -34.86
N GLY A 381 -13.50 35.61 -33.95
CA GLY A 381 -12.92 35.73 -32.61
C GLY A 381 -13.84 36.27 -31.52
N THR A 382 -15.14 36.43 -31.78
CA THR A 382 -16.09 36.95 -30.79
C THR A 382 -16.55 35.85 -29.81
N VAL A 383 -16.53 36.13 -28.50
CA VAL A 383 -16.94 35.20 -27.44
C VAL A 383 -18.44 35.34 -27.19
N ILE A 384 -19.21 34.27 -27.39
CA ILE A 384 -20.63 34.22 -27.02
C ILE A 384 -20.74 33.96 -25.52
N ASN A 385 -21.26 34.94 -24.77
CA ASN A 385 -21.47 34.83 -23.33
C ASN A 385 -22.90 34.31 -23.05
N PRO A 386 -23.10 33.13 -22.44
CA PRO A 386 -24.42 32.51 -22.34
C PRO A 386 -25.28 32.98 -21.14
N GLU A 387 -24.98 34.12 -20.51
CA GLU A 387 -25.80 34.66 -19.42
C GLU A 387 -26.04 36.17 -19.57
N ARG A 388 -27.10 36.54 -20.31
CA ARG A 388 -27.87 37.78 -20.09
C ARG A 388 -29.33 37.54 -20.47
N ARG A 389 -30.11 37.01 -19.53
CA ARG A 389 -31.53 37.37 -19.43
C ARG A 389 -31.67 38.30 -18.22
N ILE A 390 -31.64 39.59 -18.50
CA ILE A 390 -32.21 40.60 -17.60
C ILE A 390 -33.72 40.57 -17.89
N PRO A 391 -34.61 40.37 -16.91
CA PRO A 391 -36.00 40.78 -17.07
C PRO A 391 -36.04 42.29 -16.87
N GLU A 392 -36.30 43.02 -17.96
CA GLU A 392 -36.74 44.41 -17.86
C GLU A 392 -38.10 44.43 -17.16
N PHE A 393 -38.10 44.93 -15.92
CA PHE A 393 -39.30 45.52 -15.33
C PHE A 393 -39.54 46.85 -16.07
N SER A 394 -40.49 46.85 -17.00
CA SER A 394 -41.12 48.07 -17.46
C SER A 394 -42.25 48.43 -16.48
N SER A 395 -42.00 49.48 -15.70
CA SER A 395 -43.01 50.27 -15.04
C SER A 395 -43.63 51.23 -16.07
N GLU A 396 -44.94 51.17 -16.26
CA GLU A 396 -45.72 52.36 -16.60
C GLU A 396 -47.05 52.30 -15.86
N ALA A 397 -47.28 53.37 -15.11
CA ALA A 397 -48.50 53.66 -14.38
C ALA A 397 -49.48 54.38 -15.31
N ASP A 398 -50.72 53.91 -15.32
CA ASP A 398 -51.93 54.71 -15.08
C ASP A 398 -53.08 53.78 -14.65
#